data_AF-A0AAD5UX80-F1
#
_entry.id   AF-A0AAD5UX80-F1
#
_cell.length_a   1.000
_cell.length_b   1.000
_cell.length_c   1.000
_cell.angle_alpha   90.00
_cell.angle_beta   90.00
_cell.angle_gamma   90.00
#
_symmetry.space_group_name_H-M   'P 1'
#
loop_
_entity.id
_entity.type
_entity.pdbx_description
1 polymer ?
#
loop_
_entity_poly.entity_id
_entity_poly.type
_entity_poly.pdbx_seq_one_letter_code
_entity_poly.pdbx_strand_id
1 'polypeptide(L)' 'MYHPVDTKRSRDWKWSAKYYTRTARPAKYYFIDFGLSVRYNPEDGEPLAYPIQGGDKTVPEFQGDGLSQPSNPF' A
#
# COMPACT_ATOMS: atom_id res chain seq x y z
N MET A 1 6.64 -19.21 -15.43
CA MET A 1 6.48 -19.44 -13.98
C MET A 1 7.59 -20.38 -13.54
N TYR A 2 8.26 -20.08 -12.42
CA TYR A 2 9.38 -20.86 -11.90
C TYR A 2 8.90 -22.02 -11.02
N HIS A 3 9.76 -23.03 -10.79
CA HIS A 3 9.47 -24.10 -9.84
C HIS A 3 9.68 -23.62 -8.39
N PRO A 4 8.79 -23.96 -7.45
CA PRO A 4 8.86 -23.44 -6.08
C PRO A 4 10.11 -23.90 -5.30
N VAL A 5 10.65 -25.08 -5.61
CA VAL A 5 11.86 -25.64 -4.97
C VAL A 5 13.15 -25.26 -5.72
N ASP A 6 13.07 -25.02 -7.03
CA ASP A 6 14.24 -24.63 -7.83
C ASP A 6 13.83 -23.50 -8.78
N THR A 7 14.10 -22.28 -8.36
CA THR A 7 13.67 -21.08 -9.09
C THR A 7 14.37 -20.90 -10.44
N LYS A 8 15.43 -21.67 -10.73
CA LYS A 8 16.12 -21.68 -12.02
C LYS A 8 15.44 -22.58 -13.05
N ARG A 9 14.49 -23.43 -12.65
CA ARG A 9 13.74 -24.36 -13.51
C ARG A 9 12.32 -23.88 -13.77
N SER A 10 11.77 -24.30 -14.91
CA SER A 10 10.34 -24.18 -15.20
C SER A 10 9.52 -24.96 -14.18
N ARG A 11 8.28 -24.53 -13.95
CA ARG A 11 7.36 -25.19 -13.00
C ARG A 11 7.19 -26.70 -13.21
N ASP A 12 7.38 -27.19 -14.43
CA ASP A 12 7.30 -28.61 -14.80
C ASP A 12 8.67 -29.30 -14.95
N TRP A 13 9.77 -28.66 -14.52
CA TRP A 13 11.16 -29.14 -14.57
C TRP A 13 11.78 -29.36 -15.96
N LYS A 14 11.02 -29.18 -17.04
CA LYS A 14 11.47 -29.48 -18.41
C LYS A 14 12.49 -28.48 -18.95
N TRP A 15 12.48 -27.23 -18.49
CA TRP A 15 13.28 -26.15 -19.06
C TRP A 15 13.87 -25.25 -17.98
N SER A 16 14.75 -24.33 -18.38
CA SER A 16 15.16 -23.21 -17.52
C SER A 16 14.03 -22.20 -17.34
N ALA A 17 13.92 -21.58 -16.17
CA ALA A 17 12.96 -20.51 -15.91
C ALA A 17 13.28 -19.28 -16.77
N LYS A 18 12.25 -18.59 -17.27
CA LYS A 18 12.41 -17.29 -17.92
C LYS A 18 12.61 -16.21 -16.84
N TYR A 19 13.75 -15.53 -16.87
CA TYR A 19 14.08 -14.42 -15.98
C TYR A 19 14.47 -13.17 -16.77
N TYR A 20 14.27 -12.01 -16.16
CA TYR A 20 14.75 -10.72 -16.65
C TYR A 20 15.52 -10.07 -15.51
N THR A 21 16.61 -9.38 -15.81
CA THR A 21 17.29 -8.55 -14.81
C THR A 21 16.39 -7.35 -14.46
N ARG A 22 16.61 -6.76 -13.29
CA ARG A 22 15.90 -5.53 -12.87
C ARG A 22 16.02 -4.37 -13.87
N THR A 23 17.08 -4.34 -14.67
CA THR A 23 17.35 -3.30 -15.68
C THR A 23 16.87 -3.66 -17.08
N ALA A 24 16.73 -4.96 -17.40
CA ALA A 24 16.26 -5.41 -18.72
C ALA A 24 14.81 -5.02 -19.01
N ARG A 25 14.05 -4.65 -17.96
CA ARG A 25 12.68 -4.14 -18.06
C ARG A 25 12.54 -2.97 -17.09
N PRO A 26 12.52 -1.71 -17.59
CA PRO A 26 12.33 -0.54 -16.72
C PRO A 26 11.08 -0.71 -15.86
N ALA A 27 11.23 -0.53 -14.54
CA ALA A 27 10.10 -0.54 -13.63
C ALA A 27 9.21 0.68 -13.94
N LYS A 28 7.91 0.44 -14.18
CA LYS A 28 6.91 1.50 -14.28
C LYS A 28 6.30 1.71 -12.90
N TYR A 29 6.41 2.93 -12.39
CA TYR A 29 5.78 3.34 -11.15
C TYR A 29 4.38 3.88 -11.45
N TYR A 30 3.39 3.34 -10.74
CA TYR A 30 2.03 3.82 -10.78
C TYR A 30 1.67 4.31 -9.38
N PHE A 31 1.07 5.49 -9.29
CA PHE A 31 0.38 5.88 -8.07
C PHE A 31 -0.91 5.07 -8.01
N ILE A 32 -1.01 4.21 -7.01
CA ILE A 32 -2.17 3.35 -6.75
C ILE A 32 -2.61 3.57 -5.30
N ASP A 33 -3.79 3.07 -4.96
CA ASP A 33 -4.39 3.18 -3.62
C ASP A 33 -4.74 4.60 -3.19
N PHE A 34 -5.61 5.24 -3.98
CA PHE A 34 -6.21 6.54 -3.62
C PHE A 34 -7.43 6.41 -2.70
N GLY A 35 -7.81 5.20 -2.27
CA GLY A 35 -9.03 4.97 -1.48
C GLY A 35 -9.06 5.73 -0.15
N LEU A 36 -7.89 6.10 0.35
CA LEU A 36 -7.67 6.79 1.62
C LEU A 36 -6.85 8.08 1.46
N SER A 37 -6.58 8.50 0.22
CA SER A 37 -5.78 9.70 -0.04
C SER A 37 -6.61 10.97 0.16
N VAL A 38 -6.12 11.88 1.00
CA VAL A 38 -6.73 13.20 1.23
C VAL A 38 -5.78 14.28 0.72
N ARG A 39 -6.33 15.25 -0.04
CA ARG A 39 -5.60 16.44 -0.48
C ARG A 39 -6.03 17.63 0.37
N TYR A 40 -5.09 18.22 1.09
CA TYR A 40 -5.32 19.44 1.88
C TYR A 40 -5.04 20.68 1.05
N ASN A 41 -5.90 21.69 1.16
CA ASN A 41 -5.66 23.01 0.64
C ASN A 41 -4.94 23.86 1.71
N PRO A 42 -3.76 24.44 1.43
CA PRO A 42 -3.06 25.28 2.39
C PRO A 42 -3.86 26.53 2.83
N GLU A 43 -4.82 26.97 2.03
CA GLU A 43 -5.67 28.13 2.35
C GLU A 43 -6.76 27.82 3.40
N ASP A 44 -7.10 26.54 3.59
CA ASP A 44 -8.17 26.10 4.50
C ASP A 44 -7.72 26.03 5.97
N GLY A 45 -6.44 26.32 6.25
CA GLY A 45 -5.85 26.30 7.59
C GLY A 45 -5.18 24.96 7.93
N GLU A 46 -5.25 24.55 9.20
CA GLU A 46 -4.62 23.30 9.65
C GLU A 46 -5.25 22.07 8.99
N PRO A 47 -4.45 21.11 8.50
CA PRO A 47 -4.97 19.91 7.87
C PRO A 47 -5.64 19.03 8.92
N LEU A 48 -6.95 18.81 8.77
CA LEU A 48 -7.73 17.97 9.67
C LEU A 48 -8.33 16.79 8.90
N ALA A 49 -8.16 15.57 9.41
CA ALA A 49 -8.65 14.34 8.81
C ALA A 49 -9.43 13.50 9.81
N TYR A 50 -10.51 12.86 9.36
CA TYR A 50 -11.16 11.83 10.16
C TYR A 50 -10.27 10.57 10.21
N PRO A 51 -10.22 9.87 11.36
CA PRO A 51 -9.41 8.66 11.48
C PRO A 51 -9.84 7.58 10.49
N ILE A 52 -8.86 6.99 9.81
CA ILE A 52 -9.10 5.84 8.95
C ILE A 52 -9.28 4.62 9.82
N GLN A 53 -10.44 4.00 9.72
CA GLN A 53 -10.78 2.82 10.51
C GLN A 53 -10.03 1.57 10.05
N GLY A 54 -8.97 1.23 10.77
CA GLY A 54 -8.25 -0.04 10.62
C GLY A 54 -9.06 -1.26 11.09
N GLY A 55 -8.50 -2.46 10.86
CA GLY A 55 -9.09 -3.71 11.34
C GLY A 55 -9.02 -3.89 12.85
N ASP A 56 -8.00 -3.32 13.49
CA ASP A 56 -7.91 -3.24 14.95
C ASP A 56 -8.77 -2.09 15.45
N LYS A 57 -9.70 -2.37 16.36
CA LYS A 57 -10.61 -1.38 16.95
C LYS A 57 -10.21 -0.94 18.35
N THR A 58 -9.16 -1.52 18.93
CA THR A 58 -8.81 -1.30 20.35
C THR A 58 -8.02 -0.03 20.60
N VAL A 59 -7.51 0.61 19.55
CA VAL A 59 -6.71 1.84 19.65
C VAL A 59 -7.55 3.02 20.17
N PRO A 60 -7.00 3.91 21.03
CA PRO A 60 -7.74 5.01 21.64
C PRO A 60 -8.44 5.94 20.64
N GLU A 61 -7.87 6.13 19.46
CA GLU A 61 -8.39 6.95 18.37
C GLU A 61 -9.73 6.43 17.83
N PHE A 62 -10.03 5.14 18.06
CA PHE A 62 -11.28 4.50 17.64
C PHE A 62 -12.29 4.33 18.79
N GLN A 63 -11.97 4.84 19.98
CA GLN A 63 -12.85 4.77 21.16
C GLN A 63 -13.60 6.10 21.37
N GLY A 64 -14.81 6.01 21.95
CA GLY A 64 -15.64 7.19 22.24
C GLY A 64 -15.90 8.04 20.98
N ASP A 65 -15.70 9.35 21.11
CA ASP A 65 -15.93 10.32 20.04
C ASP A 65 -14.76 10.43 19.05
N GLY A 66 -13.67 9.65 19.24
CA GLY A 66 -12.46 9.73 18.43
C GLY A 66 -12.70 9.51 16.94
N LEU A 67 -13.66 8.66 16.58
CA LEU A 67 -14.06 8.42 15.19
C LEU A 67 -14.80 9.59 14.54
N SER A 68 -15.46 10.42 15.34
CA SER A 68 -16.24 11.59 14.90
C SER A 68 -15.47 12.90 15.04
N GLN A 69 -14.23 12.85 15.55
CA GLN A 69 -13.40 14.04 15.73
C GLN A 69 -12.27 14.04 14.70
N PRO A 70 -12.17 15.06 13.84
CA PRO A 70 -11.05 15.16 12.94
C PRO A 70 -9.79 15.64 13.70
N SER A 71 -8.64 15.12 13.32
CA SER A 71 -7.34 15.42 13.95
C SER A 71 -6.28 15.76 12.90
N ASN A 72 -5.20 16.41 13.32
CA ASN A 72 -4.06 16.65 12.45
C ASN A 72 -3.37 15.30 12.14
N PRO A 73 -3.19 14.92 10.86
CA PRO A 73 -2.61 13.64 10.48
C PRO A 73 -1.07 13.63 10.41
N PHE A 74 -0.40 14.75 10.74
CA PHE A 74 1.07 14.91 10.67
C PHE A 74 1.73 14.91 12.05
#